data_AF-A0A7K2X7U1-F1
#
_entry.id   AF-A0A7K2X7U1-F1
#
_cell.length_a   1.000
_cell.length_b   1.000
_cell.length_c   1.000
_cell.angle_alpha   90.00
_cell.angle_beta   90.00
_cell.angle_gamma   90.00
#
_symmetry.space_group_name_H-M   'P 1'
#
loop_
_entity.id
_entity.type
_entity.pdbx_description
1 polymer ?
#
loop_
_entity_poly.entity_id
_entity_poly.type
_entity_poly.pdbx_seq_one_letter_code
_entity_poly.pdbx_strand_id
1 'polypeptide(L)' 'AWVLGRGRHVVPVPGTKREHWAVENAAAASLRLTAEDLTEIAALPAPRGSWD' A
#
# COMPACT_ATOMS: atom_id res chain seq x y z
N ALA A 1 0.59 -2.63 3.33
CA ALA A 1 -0.63 -3.20 3.94
C ALA A 1 -1.85 -3.10 3.03
N TRP A 2 -2.34 -1.90 2.67
CA TRP A 2 -3.59 -1.76 1.91
C TRP A 2 -3.62 -2.54 0.58
N VAL A 3 -2.58 -2.40 -0.26
CA VAL A 3 -2.47 -3.13 -1.55
C VAL A 3 -2.47 -4.64 -1.33
N LEU A 4 -1.69 -5.14 -0.37
CA LEU A 4 -1.64 -6.56 0.00
C LEU A 4 -3.02 -7.09 0.44
N GLY A 5 -3.81 -6.26 1.11
CA GLY A 5 -5.16 -6.61 1.57
C GLY A 5 -6.24 -6.67 0.47
N ARG A 6 -5.93 -6.29 -0.78
CA ARG A 6 -6.92 -6.27 -1.87
C ARG A 6 -7.28 -7.65 -2.42
N GLY A 7 -6.53 -8.69 -2.08
CA GLY A 7 -6.86 -10.06 -2.42
C GLY A 7 -5.70 -11.02 -2.21
N ARG A 8 -6.01 -12.31 -2.06
CA ARG A 8 -5.02 -13.38 -1.79
C ARG A 8 -3.90 -13.48 -2.83
N HIS A 9 -4.18 -13.08 -4.06
CA HIS A 9 -3.25 -13.19 -5.19
C HIS A 9 -2.56 -11.86 -5.54
N VAL A 10 -2.70 -10.83 -4.70
CA VAL A 10 -2.07 -9.53 -4.92
C VAL A 10 -0.67 -9.53 -4.29
N VAL A 11 0.35 -9.40 -5.13
CA VAL A 11 1.75 -9.27 -4.70
C VAL A 11 2.31 -7.96 -5.25
N PRO A 12 2.46 -6.90 -4.44
CA PRO A 12 3.05 -5.65 -4.89
C PRO A 12 4.56 -5.82 -5.11
N VAL A 13 5.08 -5.22 -6.18
CA VAL A 13 6.53 -5.15 -6.47
C VAL A 13 6.96 -3.68 -6.43
N PRO A 14 7.12 -3.08 -5.25
CA PRO A 14 7.48 -1.68 -5.13
C PRO A 14 8.93 -1.47 -5.56
N GLY A 15 9.13 -0.61 -6.57
CA GLY A 15 10.46 -0.24 -7.03
C GLY A 15 11.13 0.77 -6.09
N THR A 16 12.40 0.56 -5.78
CA THR A 16 13.23 1.54 -5.07
C THR A 16 14.70 1.38 -5.44
N LYS A 17 15.47 2.47 -5.34
CA LYS A 17 16.93 2.48 -5.55
C LYS A 17 17.73 2.42 -4.23
N ARG A 18 17.05 2.44 -3.08
CA ARG A 18 17.71 2.45 -1.76
C ARG A 18 17.25 1.26 -0.93
N GLU A 19 18.21 0.58 -0.30
CA GLU A 19 17.99 -0.64 0.48
C GLU A 19 16.99 -0.45 1.62
N HIS A 20 17.14 0.61 2.43
CA HIS A 20 16.26 0.84 3.58
C HIS A 20 14.78 0.95 3.18
N TRP A 21 14.47 1.51 2.01
CA TRP A 21 13.10 1.56 1.50
C TRP A 21 12.58 0.18 1.09
N ALA A 22 13.44 -0.73 0.62
CA ALA A 22 13.01 -2.10 0.32
C ALA A 22 12.61 -2.83 1.60
N VAL A 23 13.39 -2.65 2.67
CA VAL A 23 13.09 -3.20 4.00
C VAL A 23 11.79 -2.62 4.57
N GLU A 24 11.62 -1.30 4.49
CA GLU A 24 10.41 -0.63 4.97
C GLU A 24 9.15 -1.05 4.17
N ASN A 25 9.27 -1.13 2.85
CA ASN A 25 8.18 -1.63 1.99
C ASN A 25 7.79 -3.08 2.35
N ALA A 26 8.77 -3.94 2.65
CA ALA A 26 8.53 -5.32 3.07
C ALA A 26 7.84 -5.40 4.45
N ALA A 27 8.19 -4.52 5.38
CA ALA A 27 7.56 -4.45 6.70
C ALA A 27 6.04 -4.21 6.65
N ALA A 28 5.55 -3.65 5.54
CA ALA A 28 4.12 -3.43 5.30
C ALA A 28 3.28 -4.73 5.25
N ALA A 29 3.91 -5.90 5.16
CA ALA A 29 3.26 -7.22 5.26
C ALA A 29 2.90 -7.61 6.70
N SER A 30 3.57 -7.04 7.70
CA SER A 30 3.31 -7.29 9.12
C SER A 30 2.18 -6.41 9.69
N LEU A 31 1.77 -5.39 8.93
CA LEU A 31 0.71 -4.47 9.33
C LEU A 31 -0.67 -5.08 9.05
N ARG A 32 -1.56 -4.98 10.04
CA ARG A 32 -2.98 -5.29 9.90
C ARG A 32 -3.77 -3.99 9.93
N LEU A 33 -4.45 -3.68 8.84
CA LEU A 33 -5.37 -2.54 8.80
C LEU A 33 -6.69 -2.93 9.47
N THR A 34 -7.18 -2.04 10.32
CA THR A 34 -8.50 -2.14 10.94
C THR A 34 -9.59 -1.76 9.94
N ALA A 35 -10.86 -2.01 10.30
CA ALA A 35 -11.98 -1.54 9.50
C ALA A 35 -12.06 0.00 9.45
N GLU A 36 -11.63 0.68 10.50
CA GLU A 36 -11.56 2.14 10.57
C GLU A 36 -10.51 2.67 9.59
N ASP A 37 -9.29 2.10 9.59
CA ASP A 37 -8.24 2.49 8.64
C ASP A 37 -8.71 2.35 7.18
N LEU A 38 -9.42 1.25 6.88
CA LEU A 38 -9.96 1.01 5.54
C LEU A 38 -11.07 2.00 5.17
N THR A 39 -11.88 2.42 6.15
CA THR A 39 -12.92 3.43 5.96
C THR A 39 -12.31 4.80 5.70
N GLU A 40 -11.28 5.17 6.46
CA GLU A 40 -10.53 6.41 6.27
C GLU A 40 -9.87 6.46 4.88
N ILE A 41 -9.18 5.39 4.47
CA ILE A 41 -8.56 5.30 3.14
C ILE A 41 -9.62 5.40 2.03
N ALA A 42 -10.79 4.79 2.21
CA ALA A 42 -11.88 4.85 1.23
C ALA A 42 -12.50 6.26 1.08
N ALA A 43 -12.34 7.13 2.08
CA ALA A 43 -12.82 8.51 2.07
C ALA A 43 -11.84 9.49 1.41
N LEU A 44 -10.64 9.03 1.00
CA LEU A 44 -9.65 9.88 0.35
C LEU A 44 -10.17 10.43 -1.00
N PRO A 45 -9.73 11.64 -1.42
CA PRO A 45 -10.11 12.21 -2.70
C PRO A 45 -9.76 11.30 -3.89
N ALA A 46 -10.47 11.50 -4.99
CA ALA A 46 -10.17 10.80 -6.24
C ALA A 46 -8.71 11.00 -6.66
N PRO A 47 -8.08 9.97 -7.25
CA PRO A 47 -6.70 10.07 -7.69
C PRO A 47 -6.54 11.18 -8.74
N ARG A 48 -5.46 11.95 -8.61
CA ARG A 48 -5.00 12.84 -9.69
C ARG A 48 -4.17 12.01 -10.65
N GLY A 49 -4.47 12.13 -11.95
CA GLY A 49 -3.60 11.57 -12.99
C GLY A 49 -2.19 12.12 -12.84
N SER A 50 -1.18 11.30 -13.14
CA SER A 50 0.24 11.67 -13.06
C SER A 50 0.96 11.49 -14.40
N TRP A 51 0.20 11.31 -15.48
CA TRP A 51 0.70 11.03 -16.83
C TRP A 51 0.16 12.10 -17.78
N ASP A 52 0.52 13.35 -17.52
CA ASP A 52 0.53 14.50 -18.44
C ASP A 52 1.94 15.12 -18.35
#